data_AF-A0A368F3Y5-F1
#
_entry.id   AF-A0A368F3Y5-F1
#
_cell.length_a   1.000
_cell.length_b   1.000
_cell.length_c   1.000
_cell.angle_alpha   90.00
_cell.angle_beta   90.00
_cell.angle_gamma   90.00
#
_symmetry.space_group_name_H-M   'P 1'
#
loop_
_entity.id
_entity.type
_entity.pdbx_description
1 polymer ?
#
loop_
_entity_poly.entity_id
_entity_poly.type
_entity_poly.pdbx_seq_one_letter_code
_entity_poly.pdbx_strand_id
1 'polypeptide(L)'
;MKDLRINAGVKHILDGLHSCAYEAFQNCRDLAEIVDRCKRGQLGDIAITMEVGIRIGTPVLPMLAEPCKSVEQAMKRCVNGMFAEIKYDGERVQISHLEKFIPQAFPAGLDLIIDAEVLLVDNASGKPLPFGTLGVHKKEQFKDA
;
A
#
# COMPACT_ATOMS: atom_id res chain seq x y z
N MET A 1 16.09 20.12 4.98
CA MET A 1 16.65 19.32 6.08
C MET A 1 15.53 18.41 6.58
N LYS A 2 15.51 17.12 6.20
CA LYS A 2 14.38 16.19 6.48
C LYS A 2 14.73 15.12 7.53
N ASP A 3 15.97 15.08 7.98
CA ASP A 3 16.46 14.12 8.96
C ASP A 3 16.89 14.87 10.23
N LEU A 4 16.28 14.48 11.36
CA LEU A 4 16.52 15.03 12.68
C LEU A 4 17.71 14.35 13.39
N ARG A 5 18.27 13.26 12.84
CA ARG A 5 19.42 12.51 13.38
C ARG A 5 19.27 12.03 14.83
N ILE A 6 18.04 11.78 15.25
CA ILE A 6 17.70 11.28 16.59
C ILE A 6 17.65 9.75 16.70
N ASN A 7 17.97 9.02 15.61
CA ASN A 7 17.89 7.56 15.51
C ASN A 7 16.53 6.94 15.93
N ALA A 8 15.48 7.75 15.99
CA ALA A 8 14.13 7.34 16.35
C ALA A 8 13.19 7.52 15.16
N GLY A 9 12.72 6.39 14.62
CA GLY A 9 11.65 6.36 13.61
C GLY A 9 10.25 6.44 14.23
N VAL A 10 9.24 6.51 13.35
CA VAL A 10 7.81 6.64 13.71
C VAL A 10 7.34 5.62 14.75
N LYS A 11 7.80 4.37 14.66
CA LYS A 11 7.48 3.32 15.62
C LYS A 11 7.86 3.71 17.05
N HIS A 12 9.11 4.10 17.27
CA HIS A 12 9.61 4.49 18.60
C HIS A 12 8.84 5.68 19.17
N ILE A 13 8.45 6.63 18.32
CA ILE A 13 7.68 7.81 18.74
C ILE A 13 6.25 7.43 19.14
N LEU A 14 5.58 6.57 18.36
CA LEU A 14 4.20 6.15 18.63
C LEU A 14 4.12 5.15 19.79
N ASP A 15 5.09 4.28 19.96
CA ASP A 15 5.19 3.37 21.11
C ASP A 15 5.30 4.17 22.43
N GLY A 16 5.90 5.37 22.39
CA GLY A 16 5.93 6.30 23.53
C GLY A 16 4.60 7.00 23.82
N LEU A 17 3.66 7.03 22.85
CA LEU A 17 2.33 7.63 23.03
C LEU A 17 1.35 6.63 23.64
N HIS A 18 1.24 5.44 23.06
CA HIS A 18 0.41 4.34 23.56
C HIS A 18 0.84 3.02 22.92
N SER A 19 0.69 1.91 23.63
CA SER A 19 1.12 0.58 23.17
C SER A 19 0.50 0.12 21.85
N CYS A 20 -0.73 0.54 21.54
CA CYS A 20 -1.41 0.24 20.27
C CYS A 20 -1.41 1.40 19.26
N ALA A 21 -0.75 2.53 19.53
CA ALA A 21 -0.76 3.68 18.63
C ALA A 21 -0.05 3.40 17.29
N TYR A 22 1.02 2.60 17.31
CA TYR A 22 1.73 2.22 16.08
C TYR A 22 0.84 1.39 15.15
N GLU A 23 0.15 0.38 15.69
CA GLU A 23 -0.76 -0.48 14.92
C GLU A 23 -1.93 0.33 14.35
N ALA A 24 -2.54 1.21 15.15
CA ALA A 24 -3.57 2.12 14.67
C ALA A 24 -3.07 3.00 13.51
N PHE A 25 -1.83 3.51 13.61
CA PHE A 25 -1.22 4.31 12.55
C PHE A 25 -0.93 3.51 11.29
N GLN A 26 -0.64 2.21 11.40
CA GLN A 26 -0.44 1.36 10.23
C GLN A 26 -1.73 1.23 9.40
N ASN A 27 -2.89 1.27 10.04
CA ASN A 27 -4.19 1.12 9.40
C ASN A 27 -4.77 2.43 8.85
N CYS A 28 -4.70 3.52 9.62
CA CYS A 28 -5.35 4.79 9.23
C CYS A 28 -4.39 5.87 8.76
N ARG A 29 -3.07 5.73 8.92
CA ARG A 29 -2.06 6.72 8.49
C ARG A 29 -2.36 8.19 8.84
N ASP A 30 -3.22 8.43 9.82
CA ASP A 30 -3.70 9.73 10.25
C ASP A 30 -3.22 9.97 11.69
N LEU A 31 -2.17 10.77 11.81
CA LEU A 31 -1.57 11.06 13.11
C LEU A 31 -2.47 11.93 13.99
N ALA A 32 -3.25 12.84 13.39
CA ALA A 32 -4.09 13.76 14.15
C ALA A 32 -5.21 12.99 14.86
N GLU A 33 -5.87 12.08 14.13
CA GLU A 33 -6.93 11.23 14.69
C GLU A 33 -6.41 10.33 15.82
N ILE A 34 -5.21 9.76 15.68
CA ILE A 34 -4.61 8.92 16.72
C ILE A 34 -4.31 9.72 17.98
N VAL A 35 -3.71 10.90 17.82
CA VAL A 35 -3.41 11.79 18.96
C VAL A 35 -4.69 12.21 19.67
N ASP A 36 -5.75 12.55 18.93
CA ASP A 36 -7.03 12.94 19.52
C ASP A 36 -7.73 11.78 20.22
N ARG A 37 -7.66 10.55 19.68
CA ARG A 37 -8.15 9.34 20.37
C ARG A 37 -7.34 9.02 21.63
N CYS A 38 -6.02 9.21 21.61
CA CYS A 38 -5.17 9.05 22.79
C CYS A 38 -5.57 10.04 23.89
N LYS A 39 -5.77 11.32 23.55
CA LYS A 39 -6.22 12.35 24.52
C LYS A 39 -7.59 12.04 25.13
N ARG A 40 -8.49 11.44 24.35
CA ARG A 40 -9.82 11.02 24.80
C ARG A 40 -9.82 9.74 25.63
N GLY A 41 -8.67 9.06 25.78
CA GLY A 41 -8.55 7.80 26.53
C GLY A 41 -9.18 6.58 25.85
N GLN A 42 -9.46 6.66 24.53
CA GLN A 42 -10.23 5.66 23.79
C GLN A 42 -9.38 4.58 23.10
N LEU A 43 -8.05 4.58 23.30
CA LEU A 43 -7.15 3.61 22.65
C LEU A 43 -7.08 2.25 23.38
N GLY A 44 -7.53 2.19 24.64
CA GLY A 44 -7.36 1.01 25.52
C GLY A 44 -8.50 -0.01 25.50
N ASP A 45 -9.67 0.34 24.92
CA ASP A 45 -10.75 -0.63 24.73
C ASP A 45 -10.41 -1.49 23.52
N ILE A 46 -10.07 -2.75 23.79
CA ILE A 46 -9.68 -3.77 22.79
C ILE A 46 -10.72 -3.93 21.66
N ALA A 47 -11.96 -3.49 21.88
CA ALA A 47 -13.01 -3.41 20.87
C ALA A 47 -12.83 -2.25 19.85
N ILE A 48 -12.17 -1.16 20.23
CA ILE A 48 -11.99 0.06 19.40
C ILE A 48 -10.72 -0.03 18.52
N THR A 49 -9.73 -0.85 18.89
CA THR A 49 -8.59 -1.14 18.02
C THR A 49 -9.02 -1.84 16.72
N MET A 50 -10.10 -2.65 16.77
CA MET A 50 -10.75 -3.25 15.60
C MET A 50 -11.56 -2.23 14.76
N GLU A 51 -11.98 -1.10 15.36
CA GLU A 51 -12.62 0.02 14.67
C GLU A 51 -11.62 1.03 14.08
N VAL A 52 -10.31 0.79 14.20
CA VAL A 52 -9.35 1.38 13.26
C VAL A 52 -9.47 0.63 11.92
N GLY A 53 -10.69 0.61 11.40
CA GLY A 53 -11.05 0.01 10.14
C GLY A 53 -10.41 0.79 9.01
N ILE A 54 -10.06 0.04 7.97
CA ILE A 54 -9.63 0.59 6.69
C ILE A 54 -10.71 1.59 6.22
N ARG A 55 -10.30 2.84 5.99
CA ARG A 55 -11.18 3.92 5.49
C ARG A 55 -10.84 4.24 4.04
N ILE A 56 -11.87 4.42 3.24
CA ILE A 56 -11.71 4.83 1.84
C ILE A 56 -11.14 6.24 1.80
N GLY A 57 -10.18 6.47 0.91
CA GLY A 57 -9.46 7.75 0.81
C GLY A 57 -8.29 7.89 1.80
N THR A 58 -8.16 6.97 2.75
CA THR A 58 -7.04 6.91 3.68
C THR A 58 -6.02 5.86 3.19
N PRO A 59 -4.75 6.24 2.92
CA PRO A 59 -3.78 5.29 2.42
C PRO A 59 -3.49 4.14 3.39
N VAL A 60 -3.59 2.90 2.92
CA VAL A 60 -3.23 1.70 3.68
C VAL A 60 -1.78 1.36 3.42
N LEU A 61 -1.07 0.92 4.47
CA LEU A 61 0.31 0.45 4.34
C LEU A 61 0.43 -0.68 3.31
N PRO A 62 1.26 -0.53 2.27
CA PRO A 62 1.50 -1.60 1.33
C PRO A 62 2.13 -2.81 2.02
N MET A 63 1.59 -4.00 1.75
CA MET A 63 2.22 -5.25 2.17
C MET A 63 3.56 -5.40 1.46
N LEU A 64 4.62 -5.74 2.21
CA LEU A 64 5.96 -5.93 1.67
C LEU A 64 6.24 -7.42 1.42
N ALA A 65 7.04 -7.71 0.39
CA ALA A 65 7.52 -9.05 0.11
C ALA A 65 8.89 -9.26 0.74
N GLU A 66 9.07 -10.41 1.40
CA GLU A 66 10.38 -10.83 1.85
C GLU A 66 11.15 -11.52 0.70
N PRO A 67 12.46 -11.24 0.52
CA PRO A 67 13.27 -11.95 -0.46
C PRO A 67 13.31 -13.46 -0.20
N CYS A 68 12.83 -14.24 -1.17
CA CYS A 68 12.92 -15.69 -1.14
C CYS A 68 14.09 -16.14 -2.02
N LYS A 69 15.04 -16.91 -1.45
CA LYS A 69 16.26 -17.31 -2.16
C LYS A 69 16.20 -18.72 -2.73
N SER A 70 15.20 -19.52 -2.36
CA SER A 70 15.04 -20.88 -2.87
C SER A 70 13.59 -21.34 -2.84
N VAL A 71 13.26 -22.32 -3.67
CA VAL A 71 11.90 -22.89 -3.75
C VAL A 71 11.55 -23.61 -2.45
N GLU A 72 12.51 -24.27 -1.81
CA GLU A 72 12.32 -24.96 -0.53
C GLU A 72 11.98 -23.95 0.58
N GLN A 73 12.60 -22.77 0.58
CA GLN A 73 12.26 -21.71 1.52
C GLN A 73 10.81 -21.24 1.32
N ALA A 74 10.35 -21.09 0.08
CA ALA A 74 8.97 -20.73 -0.22
C ALA A 74 7.99 -21.81 0.27
N MET A 75 8.24 -23.07 -0.09
CA MET A 75 7.36 -24.20 0.27
C MET A 75 7.31 -24.47 1.77
N LYS A 76 8.44 -24.26 2.49
CA LYS A 76 8.49 -24.39 3.94
C LYS A 76 7.65 -23.34 4.65
N ARG A 77 7.54 -22.13 4.08
CA ARG A 77 6.77 -21.02 4.66
C ARG A 77 5.29 -21.12 4.32
N CYS A 78 4.98 -21.43 3.08
CA CYS A 78 3.61 -21.54 2.59
C CYS A 78 3.12 -22.98 2.72
N VAL A 79 2.93 -23.44 3.96
CA VAL A 79 2.51 -24.82 4.28
C VAL A 79 1.14 -25.20 3.71
N ASN A 80 0.28 -24.20 3.48
CA ASN A 80 -1.08 -24.39 2.95
C ASN A 80 -1.17 -24.11 1.44
N GLY A 81 -0.03 -24.13 0.74
CA GLY A 81 0.06 -23.70 -0.67
C GLY A 81 0.27 -22.19 -0.81
N MET A 82 0.56 -21.76 -2.04
CA MET A 82 0.83 -20.36 -2.40
C MET A 82 0.17 -20.03 -3.73
N PHE A 83 -0.26 -18.78 -3.89
CA PHE A 83 -0.58 -18.21 -5.20
C PHE A 83 0.70 -17.66 -5.82
N ALA A 84 0.89 -17.90 -7.12
CA ALA A 84 2.02 -17.38 -7.87
C ALA A 84 1.52 -16.33 -8.86
N GLU A 85 2.01 -15.11 -8.74
CA GLU A 85 1.75 -14.01 -9.65
C GLU A 85 3.04 -13.55 -10.31
N ILE A 86 2.92 -12.95 -11.50
CA ILE A 86 4.07 -12.37 -12.19
C ILE A 86 4.44 -11.08 -11.44
N LYS A 87 5.70 -10.96 -11.02
CA LYS A 87 6.20 -9.71 -10.46
C LYS A 87 6.39 -8.69 -11.59
N TYR A 88 5.43 -7.81 -11.75
CA TYR A 88 5.50 -6.70 -12.69
C TYR A 88 6.60 -5.69 -12.31
N ASP A 89 7.19 -5.05 -13.32
CA ASP A 89 8.23 -4.02 -13.20
C ASP A 89 7.61 -2.64 -13.50
N GLY A 90 6.80 -2.14 -12.56
CA GLY A 90 6.04 -0.91 -12.70
C GLY A 90 6.15 -0.01 -11.47
N GLU A 91 5.19 0.88 -11.32
CA GLU A 91 5.03 1.69 -10.11
C GLU A 91 3.85 1.13 -9.31
N ARG A 92 4.07 0.80 -8.03
CA ARG A 92 2.99 0.37 -7.14
C ARG A 92 2.06 1.54 -6.85
N VAL A 93 0.78 1.35 -7.11
CA VAL A 93 -0.25 2.38 -6.90
C VAL A 93 -1.39 1.79 -6.10
N GLN A 94 -1.74 2.48 -5.01
CA GLN A 94 -3.00 2.27 -4.31
C GLN A 94 -4.08 3.13 -4.96
N ILE A 95 -5.08 2.47 -5.54
CA ILE A 95 -6.09 3.13 -6.35
C ILE A 95 -7.20 3.67 -5.42
N SER A 96 -7.08 4.94 -5.04
CA SER A 96 -8.16 5.71 -4.40
C SER A 96 -8.72 6.82 -5.31
N HIS A 97 -8.00 7.18 -6.39
CA HIS A 97 -8.31 8.37 -7.21
C HIS A 97 -8.82 8.08 -8.64
N LEU A 98 -9.00 6.80 -9.02
CA LEU A 98 -9.55 6.41 -10.35
C LEU A 98 -11.09 6.36 -10.35
N GLU A 99 -11.73 7.25 -9.59
CA GLU A 99 -13.18 7.29 -9.34
C GLU A 99 -14.04 7.24 -10.61
N LYS A 100 -13.53 7.73 -11.74
CA LYS A 100 -14.25 7.71 -13.04
C LYS A 100 -14.21 6.38 -13.78
N PHE A 101 -13.14 5.61 -13.60
CA PHE A 101 -12.88 4.38 -14.34
C PHE A 101 -13.18 3.13 -13.53
N ILE A 102 -13.08 3.21 -12.19
CA ILE A 102 -13.43 2.11 -11.30
C ILE A 102 -14.88 1.65 -11.48
N PRO A 103 -15.90 2.53 -11.58
CA PRO A 103 -17.28 2.09 -11.82
C PRO A 103 -17.48 1.42 -13.19
N GLN A 104 -16.62 1.72 -14.18
CA GLN A 104 -16.70 1.07 -15.50
C GLN A 104 -16.11 -0.35 -15.44
N ALA A 105 -15.02 -0.54 -14.69
CA ALA A 105 -14.38 -1.84 -14.49
C ALA A 105 -15.13 -2.73 -13.47
N PHE A 106 -15.71 -2.12 -12.45
CA PHE A 106 -16.46 -2.77 -11.37
C PHE A 106 -17.85 -2.14 -11.21
N PRO A 107 -18.82 -2.46 -12.09
CA PRO A 107 -20.14 -1.82 -12.08
C PRO A 107 -20.96 -2.02 -10.81
N ALA A 108 -20.67 -3.08 -10.05
CA ALA A 108 -21.27 -3.38 -8.75
C ALA A 108 -20.38 -3.01 -7.56
N GLY A 109 -19.16 -2.50 -7.81
CA GLY A 109 -18.22 -2.09 -6.77
C GLY A 109 -18.58 -0.69 -6.28
N LEU A 110 -19.10 -0.59 -5.05
CA LEU A 110 -19.42 0.69 -4.42
C LEU A 110 -18.16 1.32 -3.83
N ASP A 111 -17.46 0.55 -3.00
CA ASP A 111 -16.43 1.02 -2.09
C ASP A 111 -15.27 0.02 -2.08
N LEU A 112 -14.11 0.40 -2.65
CA LEU A 112 -12.99 -0.51 -2.89
C LEU A 112 -11.65 0.15 -2.57
N ILE A 113 -10.74 -0.62 -1.97
CA ILE A 113 -9.31 -0.30 -1.95
C ILE A 113 -8.60 -1.36 -2.78
N ILE A 114 -7.87 -0.92 -3.80
CA ILE A 114 -7.18 -1.80 -4.74
C ILE A 114 -5.69 -1.49 -4.68
N ASP A 115 -4.89 -2.54 -4.53
CA ASP A 115 -3.45 -2.52 -4.69
C ASP A 115 -3.12 -3.02 -6.11
N ALA A 116 -2.35 -2.25 -6.85
CA ALA A 116 -2.06 -2.54 -8.25
C ALA A 116 -0.66 -2.06 -8.63
N GLU A 117 -0.17 -2.61 -9.75
CA GLU A 117 1.05 -2.11 -10.41
C GLU A 117 0.64 -1.37 -11.68
N VAL A 118 1.10 -0.13 -11.84
CA VAL A 118 0.94 0.63 -13.08
C VAL A 118 2.09 0.30 -14.03
N LEU A 119 1.73 -0.10 -15.24
CA LEU A 119 2.65 -0.40 -16.33
C LEU A 119 2.37 0.50 -17.53
N LEU A 120 3.41 0.79 -18.31
CA LEU A 120 3.25 1.30 -19.66
C LEU A 120 3.16 0.10 -20.61
N VAL A 121 2.17 0.09 -21.51
CA VAL A 121 1.93 -1.02 -22.44
C VAL A 121 1.97 -0.48 -23.86
N ASP A 122 2.70 -1.16 -24.74
CA ASP A 122 2.66 -0.88 -26.17
C ASP A 122 1.33 -1.39 -26.75
N ASN A 123 0.50 -0.50 -27.29
CA ASN A 123 -0.83 -0.84 -27.78
C ASN A 123 -0.80 -1.68 -29.07
N ALA A 124 0.30 -1.63 -29.84
CA ALA A 124 0.42 -2.43 -31.05
C ALA A 124 0.76 -3.89 -30.74
N SER A 125 1.63 -4.13 -29.76
CA SER A 125 2.08 -5.48 -29.40
C SER A 125 1.39 -6.07 -28.17
N GLY A 126 0.71 -5.25 -27.35
CA GLY A 126 0.11 -5.62 -26.07
C GLY A 126 1.13 -5.94 -24.98
N LYS A 127 2.42 -5.67 -25.20
CA LYS A 127 3.50 -6.02 -24.25
C LYS A 127 3.79 -4.88 -23.28
N PRO A 128 4.05 -5.19 -22.00
CA PRO A 128 4.50 -4.19 -21.04
C PRO A 128 5.92 -3.71 -21.39
N LEU A 129 6.14 -2.42 -21.23
CA LEU A 129 7.43 -1.75 -21.38
C LEU A 129 8.16 -1.69 -20.02
N PRO A 130 9.50 -1.59 -20.01
CA PRO A 130 10.29 -1.55 -18.78
C PRO A 130 9.93 -0.35 -17.89
N PHE A 131 10.08 -0.46 -16.58
CA PHE A 131 9.74 0.59 -15.60
C PHE A 131 10.24 1.99 -15.98
N GLY A 132 11.49 2.07 -16.48
CA GLY A 132 12.12 3.34 -16.86
C GLY A 132 11.41 4.11 -17.98
N THR A 133 10.41 3.52 -18.65
CA THR A 133 9.60 4.16 -19.70
C THR A 133 8.43 4.98 -19.15
N LEU A 134 8.07 4.81 -17.87
CA LEU A 134 7.01 5.59 -17.21
C LEU A 134 7.37 7.08 -17.02
N GLY A 135 8.64 7.46 -17.18
CA GLY A 135 9.08 8.86 -17.08
C GLY A 135 8.51 9.71 -18.22
N VAL A 136 7.99 10.90 -17.89
CA VAL A 136 7.26 11.81 -18.82
C VAL A 136 7.98 11.99 -20.17
N HIS A 137 9.29 12.28 -20.15
CA HIS A 137 10.08 12.50 -21.37
C HIS A 137 10.38 11.24 -22.19
N LYS A 138 10.29 10.07 -21.57
CA LYS A 138 10.49 8.77 -22.24
C LYS A 138 9.17 8.25 -22.79
N LYS A 139 8.05 8.52 -22.12
CA LYS A 139 6.71 8.20 -22.63
C LYS A 139 6.45 8.84 -23.99
N GLU A 140 6.83 10.11 -24.18
CA GLU A 140 6.67 10.82 -25.46
C GLU A 140 7.45 10.18 -26.63
N GLN A 141 8.43 9.33 -26.35
CA GLN A 141 9.23 8.63 -27.36
C GLN A 141 8.54 7.36 -27.88
N PHE A 142 7.54 6.85 -27.16
CA PHE A 142 6.75 5.69 -27.56
C PHE A 142 5.42 6.19 -28.13
N LYS A 143 5.36 6.36 -29.46
CA LYS A 143 4.17 6.89 -30.15
C LYS A 143 2.92 6.03 -29.99
N ASP A 144 3.11 4.74 -29.70
CA ASP A 144 2.06 3.74 -29.61
C ASP A 144 1.75 3.32 -28.14
N ALA A 145 2.21 4.07 -27.13
CA ALA A 145 2.07 3.78 -25.69
C ALA A 145 1.33 4.87 -24.88
#